data_AF-A0A8S9KDM3-F1
#
_entry.id   AF-A0A8S9KDM3-F1
#
_cell.length_a   1.000
_cell.length_b   1.000
_cell.length_c   1.000
_cell.angle_alpha   90.00
_cell.angle_beta   90.00
_cell.angle_gamma   90.00
#
_symmetry.space_group_name_H-M   'P 1'
#
loop_
_entity.id
_entity.type
_entity.pdbx_description
1 polymer ?
#
loop_
_entity_poly.entity_id
_entity_poly.type
_entity_poly.pdbx_seq_one_letter_code
_entity_poly.pdbx_strand_id
1 'polypeptide(L)'
;MSENTEVEAKRVFIGAGCNRVVNNVSWGASGLVSFGAQNAVAIFCPKTAQILTTLPGHKASVNCTHWLPSSKFAFKAKHLDRHYLLSGDTDGVIILWELSTNSNNQWRHVLQLPRSHKKGVTCITAFMCSETDAMFASGSSDGVVNVWDVSFPSQPSEECKVSCLDSISADSKAIVTLSLAELPQNPGRFTLAMGGLDKKIKLYCGERTGKFTSVCELKGHTDWIRSLDFSLPLHSTDEPTNSIMLVSSSQDKVIRIWKLVLVGDVGSWQRKITLASYIEGPVFDSGRFTYQVSVESVLIGHEDWVYSVEWQPPVDHHQPLSILSASMDKTMMIWRPEKKTGVWVNVVCVGELSHCALGFYGGHWSPDGVSILAHGYGGSFHLWRNVSSSKEFENWQMQKVPSGHFAAFGSSVTAVAWTGLDQKEKSGCIAVGMESGLIELWNIKIKETEEEGTTATAALALRLEPFMCHVSAVNRLAWRPTESNQSLLRLTSCGDDNCVRVFDFNF
;
A
#
# COMPACT_ATOMS: atom_id res chain seq x y z
N MET A 1 36.14 38.61 6.99
CA MET A 1 35.40 37.69 6.11
C MET A 1 34.86 36.60 7.00
N SER A 2 33.57 36.62 7.31
CA SER A 2 32.93 35.53 8.05
C SER A 2 32.75 34.37 7.07
N GLU A 3 33.58 33.33 7.21
CA GLU A 3 33.29 32.04 6.62
C GLU A 3 31.95 31.57 7.19
N ASN A 4 30.89 31.69 6.40
CA ASN A 4 29.64 31.00 6.67
C ASN A 4 29.95 29.51 6.54
N THR A 5 30.29 28.86 7.64
CA THR A 5 30.25 27.41 7.75
C THR A 5 28.81 26.99 7.52
N GLU A 6 28.50 26.49 6.31
CA GLU A 6 27.21 25.88 6.04
C GLU A 6 27.03 24.70 6.99
N VAL A 7 26.07 24.83 7.90
CA VAL A 7 25.69 23.75 8.80
C VAL A 7 24.82 22.77 8.00
N GLU A 8 25.39 21.65 7.61
CA GLU A 8 24.66 20.58 6.92
C GLU A 8 23.93 19.69 7.94
N ALA A 9 22.61 19.54 7.77
CA ALA A 9 21.79 18.66 8.60
C ALA A 9 21.44 17.39 7.81
N LYS A 10 21.97 16.24 8.25
CA LYS A 10 21.66 14.92 7.67
C LYS A 10 20.64 14.17 8.53
N ARG A 11 19.55 13.70 7.90
CA ARG A 11 18.59 12.78 8.51
C ARG A 11 19.21 11.38 8.57
N VAL A 12 19.32 10.80 9.77
CA VAL A 12 19.99 9.49 10.00
C VAL A 12 19.00 8.35 10.19
N PHE A 13 17.80 8.62 10.72
CA PHE A 13 16.78 7.59 10.97
C PHE A 13 15.38 8.21 10.96
N ILE A 14 14.42 7.43 10.44
CA ILE A 14 12.99 7.71 10.53
C ILE A 14 12.31 6.41 10.98
N GLY A 15 11.57 6.47 12.08
CA GLY A 15 10.67 5.41 12.52
C GLY A 15 9.23 5.87 12.37
N ALA A 16 8.40 5.11 11.64
CA ALA A 16 6.98 5.39 11.49
C ALA A 16 6.20 4.09 11.25
N GLY A 17 5.03 3.97 11.88
CA GLY A 17 4.11 2.87 11.65
C GLY A 17 3.07 3.18 10.59
N CYS A 18 2.59 2.14 9.91
CA CYS A 18 1.56 2.24 8.89
C CYS A 18 0.17 2.48 9.50
N ASN A 19 -0.59 3.45 8.99
CA ASN A 19 -1.99 3.65 9.38
C ASN A 19 -2.81 2.36 9.27
N ARG A 20 -3.73 2.15 10.23
CA ARG A 20 -4.58 0.94 10.32
C ARG A 20 -5.71 0.94 9.30
N VAL A 21 -5.37 1.01 8.02
CA VAL A 21 -6.30 1.09 6.91
C VAL A 21 -5.79 0.19 5.77
N VAL A 22 -6.71 -0.58 5.16
CA VAL A 22 -6.40 -1.64 4.18
C VAL A 22 -5.61 -1.14 2.97
N ASN A 23 -6.04 -0.04 2.35
CA ASN A 23 -5.44 0.46 1.11
C ASN A 23 -4.28 1.43 1.33
N ASN A 24 -3.74 1.48 2.56
CA ASN A 24 -2.76 2.49 2.95
C ASN A 24 -1.38 2.29 2.31
N VAL A 25 -1.05 1.05 1.92
CA VAL A 25 0.27 0.66 1.41
C VAL A 25 0.22 0.43 -0.10
N SER A 26 1.27 0.86 -0.79
CA SER A 26 1.48 0.54 -2.21
C SER A 26 2.95 0.33 -2.51
N TRP A 27 3.26 -0.67 -3.33
CA TRP A 27 4.61 -0.94 -3.83
C TRP A 27 4.73 -0.46 -5.28
N GLY A 28 5.65 0.48 -5.52
CA GLY A 28 5.86 1.08 -6.83
C GLY A 28 6.84 0.32 -7.70
N ALA A 29 6.76 0.57 -9.00
CA ALA A 29 7.73 0.08 -9.97
C ALA A 29 9.17 0.57 -9.70
N SER A 30 9.33 1.69 -8.99
CA SER A 30 10.62 2.21 -8.51
C SER A 30 11.32 1.29 -7.49
N GLY A 31 10.61 0.28 -6.98
CA GLY A 31 11.07 -0.60 -5.90
C GLY A 31 10.83 -0.03 -4.50
N LEU A 32 10.34 1.21 -4.40
CA LEU A 32 9.97 1.85 -3.14
C LEU A 32 8.52 1.52 -2.74
N VAL A 33 8.27 1.54 -1.44
CA VAL A 33 6.95 1.33 -0.84
C VAL A 33 6.49 2.67 -0.25
N SER A 34 5.24 3.05 -0.53
CA SER A 34 4.59 4.19 0.11
C SER A 34 3.60 3.70 1.15
N PHE A 35 3.47 4.43 2.25
CA PHE A 35 2.38 4.23 3.20
C PHE A 35 2.02 5.50 3.94
N GLY A 36 0.75 5.64 4.34
CA GLY A 36 0.33 6.71 5.25
C GLY A 36 0.83 6.49 6.67
N ALA A 37 1.47 7.50 7.25
CA ALA A 37 1.88 7.59 8.64
C ALA A 37 1.25 8.84 9.24
N GLN A 38 0.11 8.65 9.91
CA GLN A 38 -0.84 9.70 10.23
C GLN A 38 -1.18 10.52 8.98
N ASN A 39 -0.86 11.82 8.96
CA ASN A 39 -1.14 12.74 7.86
C ASN A 39 0.05 12.91 6.90
N ALA A 40 1.15 12.19 7.09
CA ALA A 40 2.28 12.17 6.17
C ALA A 40 2.27 10.90 5.32
N VAL A 41 2.88 10.96 4.13
CA VAL A 41 3.18 9.75 3.35
C VAL A 41 4.64 9.38 3.57
N ALA A 42 4.89 8.23 4.17
CA ALA A 42 6.23 7.70 4.39
C ALA A 42 6.69 6.85 3.20
N ILE A 43 7.98 6.96 2.87
CA ILE A 43 8.62 6.23 1.77
C ILE A 43 9.63 5.24 2.35
N PHE A 44 9.33 3.96 2.20
CA PHE A 44 10.13 2.84 2.66
C PHE A 44 10.92 2.22 1.51
N CYS A 45 12.21 1.97 1.73
CA CYS A 45 13.08 1.19 0.85
C CYS A 45 13.24 -0.25 1.38
N PRO A 46 12.61 -1.26 0.75
CA PRO A 46 12.72 -2.67 1.15
C PRO A 46 14.14 -3.22 1.11
N LYS A 47 15.00 -2.69 0.23
CA LYS A 47 16.40 -3.15 0.10
C LYS A 47 17.24 -2.77 1.32
N THR A 48 17.10 -1.55 1.81
CA THR A 48 17.87 -1.04 2.96
C THR A 48 17.15 -1.21 4.29
N ALA A 49 15.89 -1.69 4.27
CA ALA A 49 15.02 -1.80 5.44
C ALA A 49 14.79 -0.46 6.18
N GLN A 50 14.83 0.67 5.46
CA GLN A 50 14.75 2.01 6.04
C GLN A 50 13.63 2.86 5.43
N ILE A 51 13.06 3.74 6.26
CA ILE A 51 12.21 4.83 5.80
C ILE A 51 13.14 5.96 5.35
N LEU A 52 13.08 6.29 4.05
CA LEU A 52 13.96 7.26 3.41
C LEU A 52 13.51 8.70 3.68
N THR A 53 12.20 8.95 3.63
CA THR A 53 11.63 10.28 3.84
C THR A 53 10.14 10.18 4.20
N THR A 54 9.60 11.29 4.69
CA THR A 54 8.16 11.54 4.81
C THR A 54 7.79 12.73 3.93
N LEU A 55 6.61 12.65 3.30
CA LEU A 55 6.05 13.69 2.44
C LEU A 55 4.95 14.40 3.21
N PRO A 56 5.17 15.65 3.66
CA PRO A 56 4.16 16.43 4.36
C PRO A 56 3.20 17.08 3.35
N GLY A 57 1.90 17.06 3.62
CA GLY A 57 0.91 17.77 2.79
C GLY A 57 -0.54 17.58 3.24
N HIS A 58 -0.92 16.36 3.62
CA HIS A 58 -2.27 16.12 4.12
C HIS A 58 -2.49 16.74 5.51
N LYS A 59 -3.71 17.21 5.74
CA LYS A 59 -4.14 17.74 7.05
C LYS A 59 -4.86 16.68 7.89
N ALA A 60 -5.39 15.65 7.24
CA ALA A 60 -6.05 14.51 7.88
C ALA A 60 -5.25 13.22 7.65
N SER A 61 -5.64 12.16 8.35
CA SER A 61 -5.00 10.84 8.23
C SER A 61 -5.08 10.33 6.80
N VAL A 62 -3.93 9.93 6.26
CA VAL A 62 -3.80 9.26 4.96
C VAL A 62 -4.42 7.87 5.07
N ASN A 63 -5.33 7.55 4.16
CA ASN A 63 -6.07 6.28 4.13
C ASN A 63 -5.62 5.36 3.02
N CYS A 64 -5.15 5.94 1.90
CA CYS A 64 -4.70 5.16 0.77
C CYS A 64 -3.51 5.80 0.05
N THR A 65 -2.65 4.94 -0.50
CA THR A 65 -1.57 5.35 -1.41
C THR A 65 -1.57 4.45 -2.64
N HIS A 66 -1.18 4.98 -3.80
CA HIS A 66 -1.10 4.20 -5.04
C HIS A 66 0.01 4.72 -5.94
N TRP A 67 1.01 3.86 -6.20
CA TRP A 67 2.09 4.17 -7.13
C TRP A 67 1.65 4.10 -8.59
N LEU A 68 2.24 4.96 -9.41
CA LEU A 68 2.01 5.03 -10.83
C LEU A 68 3.36 5.24 -11.56
N PRO A 69 3.94 4.20 -12.18
CA PRO A 69 3.44 2.83 -12.27
C PRO A 69 3.56 2.05 -10.95
N SER A 70 2.60 1.16 -10.70
CA SER A 70 2.65 0.19 -9.60
C SER A 70 3.60 -0.97 -9.91
N SER A 71 3.89 -1.81 -8.91
CA SER A 71 4.69 -3.05 -9.03
C SER A 71 4.26 -3.92 -10.23
N LYS A 72 2.95 -4.04 -10.47
CA LYS A 72 2.37 -4.77 -11.60
C LYS A 72 2.86 -4.30 -12.97
N PHE A 73 3.12 -3.01 -13.11
CA PHE A 73 3.57 -2.40 -14.37
C PHE A 73 5.08 -2.16 -14.41
N ALA A 74 5.85 -2.71 -13.46
CA ALA A 74 7.30 -2.51 -13.39
C ALA A 74 8.05 -2.92 -14.66
N PHE A 75 7.57 -3.94 -15.37
CA PHE A 75 8.15 -4.36 -16.65
C PHE A 75 8.09 -3.28 -17.74
N LYS A 76 7.12 -2.35 -17.68
CA LYS A 76 7.01 -1.19 -18.58
C LYS A 76 7.79 0.03 -18.08
N ALA A 77 8.21 0.01 -16.82
CA ALA A 77 8.75 1.17 -16.11
C ALA A 77 10.28 1.16 -15.96
N LYS A 78 10.98 0.17 -16.54
CA LYS A 78 12.42 -0.05 -16.33
C LYS A 78 13.30 1.14 -16.75
N HIS A 79 12.82 1.96 -17.67
CA HIS A 79 13.54 3.12 -18.22
C HIS A 79 12.94 4.46 -17.79
N LEU A 80 11.97 4.45 -16.86
CA LEU A 80 11.32 5.67 -16.41
C LEU A 80 12.15 6.33 -15.31
N ASP A 81 12.49 7.59 -15.55
CA ASP A 81 13.20 8.42 -14.57
C ASP A 81 12.26 9.16 -13.63
N ARG A 82 10.96 9.16 -13.96
CA ARG A 82 9.90 9.78 -13.18
C ARG A 82 8.87 8.75 -12.78
N HIS A 83 8.57 8.72 -11.49
CA HIS A 83 7.48 7.94 -10.93
C HIS A 83 6.51 8.88 -10.22
N TYR A 84 5.24 8.55 -10.27
CA TYR A 84 4.19 9.31 -9.61
C TYR A 84 3.57 8.50 -8.49
N LEU A 85 3.01 9.20 -7.51
CA LEU A 85 2.35 8.61 -6.37
C LEU A 85 1.08 9.40 -6.08
N LEU A 86 -0.03 8.71 -5.89
CA LEU A 86 -1.29 9.28 -5.42
C LEU A 86 -1.48 8.94 -3.95
N SER A 87 -1.92 9.90 -3.14
CA SER A 87 -2.34 9.66 -1.76
C SER A 87 -3.70 10.30 -1.49
N GLY A 88 -4.57 9.57 -0.79
CA GLY A 88 -5.90 10.02 -0.39
C GLY A 88 -6.08 10.02 1.13
N ASP A 89 -6.70 11.06 1.68
CA ASP A 89 -6.92 11.19 3.13
C ASP A 89 -8.39 11.06 3.57
N THR A 90 -8.59 11.17 4.89
CA THR A 90 -9.89 11.06 5.57
C THR A 90 -10.84 12.24 5.29
N ASP A 91 -10.33 13.37 4.81
CA ASP A 91 -11.13 14.55 4.46
C ASP A 91 -11.52 14.58 2.97
N GLY A 92 -11.15 13.55 2.20
CA GLY A 92 -11.47 13.47 0.77
C GLY A 92 -10.45 14.16 -0.13
N VAL A 93 -9.29 14.56 0.41
CA VAL A 93 -8.23 15.21 -0.38
C VAL A 93 -7.37 14.14 -1.05
N ILE A 94 -7.04 14.36 -2.32
CA ILE A 94 -6.08 13.57 -3.08
C ILE A 94 -4.89 14.46 -3.46
N ILE A 95 -3.67 13.99 -3.22
CA ILE A 95 -2.43 14.67 -3.61
C ILE A 95 -1.68 13.79 -4.61
N LEU A 96 -1.14 14.43 -5.66
CA LEU A 96 -0.22 13.84 -6.61
C LEU A 96 1.22 14.27 -6.28
N TRP A 97 2.09 13.29 -6.13
CA TRP A 97 3.53 13.46 -5.87
C TRP A 97 4.34 12.94 -7.05
N GLU A 98 5.54 13.47 -7.21
CA GLU A 98 6.52 13.02 -8.20
C GLU A 98 7.84 12.67 -7.51
N LEU A 99 8.42 11.56 -7.94
CA LEU A 99 9.76 11.09 -7.62
C LEU A 99 10.61 11.14 -8.89
N SER A 100 11.71 11.90 -8.85
CA SER A 100 12.72 11.93 -9.91
C SER A 100 13.94 11.10 -9.48
N THR A 101 14.16 9.95 -10.13
CA THR A 101 15.26 9.02 -9.78
C THR A 101 16.63 9.57 -10.21
N ASN A 102 16.69 10.27 -11.34
CA ASN A 102 17.92 10.88 -11.87
C ASN A 102 18.53 11.97 -10.98
N SER A 103 17.72 12.60 -10.12
CA SER A 103 18.13 13.72 -9.28
C SER A 103 18.23 13.30 -7.81
N ASN A 104 18.93 12.20 -7.52
CA ASN A 104 19.09 11.64 -6.17
C ASN A 104 17.75 11.38 -5.45
N ASN A 105 16.75 10.82 -6.14
CA ASN A 105 15.43 10.54 -5.57
C ASN A 105 14.74 11.77 -4.97
N GLN A 106 14.78 12.90 -5.67
CA GLN A 106 14.09 14.11 -5.26
C GLN A 106 12.57 13.97 -5.37
N TRP A 107 11.89 14.48 -4.34
CA TRP A 107 10.43 14.45 -4.23
C TRP A 107 9.85 15.83 -4.46
N ARG A 108 8.74 15.86 -5.19
CA ARG A 108 7.98 17.08 -5.48
C ARG A 108 6.50 16.87 -5.18
N HIS A 109 5.90 17.82 -4.48
CA HIS A 109 4.44 17.96 -4.41
C HIS A 109 3.96 18.57 -5.73
N VAL A 110 3.29 17.79 -6.59
CA VAL A 110 2.89 18.23 -7.93
C VAL A 110 1.64 19.09 -7.83
N LEU A 111 0.53 18.50 -7.36
CA LEU A 111 -0.73 19.22 -7.19
C LEU A 111 -1.64 18.51 -6.18
N GLN A 112 -2.44 19.31 -5.48
CA GLN A 112 -3.59 18.82 -4.73
C GLN A 112 -4.81 18.86 -5.66
N LEU A 113 -5.49 17.73 -5.83
CA LEU A 113 -6.61 17.63 -6.75
C LEU A 113 -7.82 18.44 -6.24
N PRO A 114 -8.72 18.87 -7.14
CA PRO A 114 -9.99 19.49 -6.74
C PRO A 114 -10.75 18.59 -5.76
N ARG A 115 -11.27 19.18 -4.67
CA ARG A 115 -12.06 18.46 -3.66
C ARG A 115 -13.41 18.03 -4.25
N SER A 116 -13.43 16.83 -4.83
CA SER A 116 -14.63 16.22 -5.39
C SER A 116 -15.32 15.28 -4.40
N HIS A 117 -14.55 14.59 -3.55
CA HIS A 117 -15.08 13.73 -2.49
C HIS A 117 -15.51 14.54 -1.27
N LYS A 118 -16.63 14.14 -0.66
CA LYS A 118 -17.22 14.80 0.52
C LYS A 118 -16.83 14.12 1.83
N LYS A 119 -16.26 12.92 1.74
CA LYS A 119 -15.74 12.13 2.86
C LYS A 119 -14.40 11.49 2.46
N GLY A 120 -13.81 10.74 3.39
CA GLY A 120 -12.50 10.14 3.21
C GLY A 120 -12.40 9.22 2.00
N VAL A 121 -11.30 9.38 1.27
CA VAL A 121 -10.92 8.52 0.14
C VAL A 121 -10.48 7.18 0.72
N THR A 122 -11.12 6.11 0.27
CA THR A 122 -10.94 4.76 0.83
C THR A 122 -10.02 3.91 -0.02
N CYS A 123 -9.97 4.14 -1.34
CA CYS A 123 -9.16 3.37 -2.29
C CYS A 123 -8.85 4.19 -3.55
N ILE A 124 -7.71 3.90 -4.17
CA ILE A 124 -7.28 4.46 -5.44
C ILE A 124 -6.72 3.32 -6.29
N THR A 125 -7.05 3.30 -7.59
CA THR A 125 -6.45 2.41 -8.59
C THR A 125 -6.07 3.22 -9.83
N ALA A 126 -4.94 2.93 -10.46
CA ALA A 126 -4.46 3.67 -11.61
C ALA A 126 -3.94 2.74 -12.71
N PHE A 127 -4.02 3.21 -13.95
CA PHE A 127 -3.51 2.55 -15.13
C PHE A 127 -2.70 3.55 -15.96
N MET A 128 -1.46 3.21 -16.26
CA MET A 128 -0.60 4.02 -17.13
C MET A 128 -0.84 3.63 -18.59
N CYS A 129 -1.39 4.56 -19.38
CA CYS A 129 -1.68 4.37 -20.80
C CYS A 129 -0.42 4.56 -21.66
N SER A 130 0.40 5.54 -21.30
CA SER A 130 1.70 5.87 -21.92
C SER A 130 2.63 6.47 -20.85
N GLU A 131 3.86 6.83 -21.21
CA GLU A 131 4.76 7.53 -20.26
C GLU A 131 4.22 8.91 -19.85
N THR A 132 3.32 9.49 -20.66
CA THR A 132 2.77 10.83 -20.47
C THR A 132 1.31 10.83 -20.05
N ASP A 133 0.59 9.72 -20.16
CA ASP A 133 -0.86 9.69 -19.92
C ASP A 133 -1.24 8.51 -19.02
N ALA A 134 -2.11 8.80 -18.06
CA ALA A 134 -2.66 7.81 -17.16
C ALA A 134 -4.13 8.10 -16.86
N MET A 135 -4.84 7.06 -16.47
CA MET A 135 -6.18 7.15 -15.94
C MET A 135 -6.20 6.54 -14.55
N PHE A 136 -6.93 7.14 -13.62
CA PHE A 136 -7.11 6.57 -12.30
C PHE A 136 -8.53 6.75 -11.78
N ALA A 137 -8.92 5.87 -10.88
CA ALA A 137 -10.20 5.94 -10.18
C ALA A 137 -9.97 6.03 -8.67
N SER A 138 -10.79 6.84 -8.01
CA SER A 138 -10.74 7.05 -6.56
C SER A 138 -12.12 6.80 -5.96
N GLY A 139 -12.19 5.92 -4.96
CA GLY A 139 -13.41 5.61 -4.23
C GLY A 139 -13.43 6.29 -2.87
N SER A 140 -14.63 6.59 -2.39
CA SER A 140 -14.84 7.29 -1.12
C SER A 140 -15.92 6.62 -0.27
N SER A 141 -15.85 6.91 1.03
CA SER A 141 -16.88 6.55 2.02
C SER A 141 -18.17 7.37 1.90
N ASP A 142 -18.24 8.30 0.95
CA ASP A 142 -19.49 8.96 0.54
C ASP A 142 -20.29 8.16 -0.50
N GLY A 143 -19.76 7.02 -0.99
CA GLY A 143 -20.41 6.18 -2.00
C GLY A 143 -20.14 6.64 -3.44
N VAL A 144 -19.24 7.60 -3.65
CA VAL A 144 -18.88 8.12 -4.97
C VAL A 144 -17.54 7.54 -5.42
N VAL A 145 -17.47 7.21 -6.72
CA VAL A 145 -16.22 6.91 -7.42
C VAL A 145 -15.98 7.98 -8.47
N ASN A 146 -14.85 8.67 -8.38
CA ASN A 146 -14.43 9.62 -9.40
C ASN A 146 -13.39 8.97 -10.31
N VAL A 147 -13.58 9.15 -11.62
CA VAL A 147 -12.64 8.72 -12.67
C VAL A 147 -11.93 9.94 -13.21
N TRP A 148 -10.61 9.86 -13.33
CA TRP A 148 -9.74 10.98 -13.62
C TRP A 148 -8.81 10.67 -14.79
N ASP A 149 -8.62 11.65 -15.65
CA ASP A 149 -7.56 11.69 -16.64
C ASP A 149 -6.37 12.48 -16.09
N VAL A 150 -5.16 11.99 -16.35
CA VAL A 150 -3.92 12.63 -15.96
C VAL A 150 -2.96 12.64 -17.14
N SER A 151 -2.50 13.84 -17.50
CA SER A 151 -1.37 14.01 -18.43
C SER A 151 -0.18 14.57 -17.67
N PHE A 152 0.93 13.85 -17.75
CA PHE A 152 2.22 14.20 -17.20
C PHE A 152 3.04 15.04 -18.18
N PRO A 153 3.89 15.94 -17.65
CA PRO A 153 4.70 16.79 -18.49
C PRO A 153 5.74 15.99 -19.27
N SER A 154 5.82 16.24 -20.58
CA SER A 154 6.87 15.66 -21.43
C SER A 154 8.15 16.49 -21.36
N GLN A 155 8.00 17.79 -21.07
CA GLN A 155 9.10 18.75 -20.93
C GLN A 155 9.08 19.43 -19.56
N PRO A 156 10.23 19.90 -19.04
CA PRO A 156 10.31 20.54 -17.72
C PRO A 156 9.43 21.79 -17.53
N SER A 157 9.07 22.47 -18.62
CA SER A 157 8.25 23.69 -18.63
C SER A 157 6.74 23.41 -18.58
N GLU A 158 6.32 22.17 -18.80
CA GLU A 158 4.91 21.79 -18.78
C GLU A 158 4.46 21.42 -17.36
N GLU A 159 3.20 21.73 -17.06
CA GLU A 159 2.56 21.32 -15.80
C GLU A 159 1.72 20.06 -16.01
N CYS A 160 1.58 19.27 -14.95
CA CYS A 160 0.69 18.12 -14.95
C CYS A 160 -0.77 18.59 -15.02
N LYS A 161 -1.55 18.00 -15.93
CA LYS A 161 -2.97 18.30 -16.10
C LYS A 161 -3.79 17.15 -15.56
N VAL A 162 -4.76 17.47 -14.71
CA VAL A 162 -5.67 16.49 -14.12
C VAL A 162 -7.10 16.96 -14.29
N SER A 163 -7.97 16.09 -14.81
CA SER A 163 -9.40 16.39 -14.99
C SER A 163 -10.27 15.23 -14.51
N CYS A 164 -11.30 15.54 -13.73
CA CYS A 164 -12.33 14.57 -13.36
C CYS A 164 -13.26 14.34 -14.56
N LEU A 165 -13.23 13.13 -15.13
CA LEU A 165 -14.01 12.76 -16.30
C LEU A 165 -15.42 12.33 -15.95
N ASP A 166 -15.56 11.58 -14.86
CA ASP A 166 -16.83 11.01 -14.44
C ASP A 166 -16.92 10.92 -12.92
N SER A 167 -18.15 10.94 -12.42
CA SER A 167 -18.48 10.83 -10.99
C SER A 167 -19.65 9.87 -10.84
N ILE A 168 -19.32 8.64 -10.44
CA ILE A 168 -20.24 7.51 -10.40
C ILE A 168 -20.76 7.38 -8.97
N SER A 169 -22.05 7.62 -8.77
CA SER A 169 -22.70 7.36 -7.50
C SER A 169 -23.06 5.88 -7.41
N ALA A 170 -22.41 5.15 -6.51
CA ALA A 170 -22.72 3.76 -6.26
C ALA A 170 -23.89 3.64 -5.26
N ASP A 171 -24.78 2.67 -5.47
CA ASP A 171 -25.88 2.40 -4.52
C ASP A 171 -25.40 1.93 -3.13
N SER A 172 -24.11 1.57 -3.01
CA SER A 172 -23.49 1.13 -1.76
C SER A 172 -22.97 2.33 -0.97
N LYS A 173 -23.18 2.33 0.35
CA LYS A 173 -22.81 3.45 1.23
C LYS A 173 -21.31 3.72 1.29
N ALA A 174 -20.46 2.74 0.99
CA ALA A 174 -19.02 2.93 0.93
C ALA A 174 -18.38 1.98 -0.08
N ILE A 175 -17.57 2.55 -0.97
CA ILE A 175 -16.67 1.81 -1.85
C ILE A 175 -15.37 1.59 -1.08
N VAL A 176 -14.85 0.37 -1.11
CA VAL A 176 -13.64 0.00 -0.33
C VAL A 176 -12.52 -0.54 -1.21
N THR A 177 -12.82 -0.95 -2.44
CA THR A 177 -11.83 -1.45 -3.38
C THR A 177 -12.22 -1.17 -4.82
N LEU A 178 -11.21 -0.93 -5.66
CA LEU A 178 -11.32 -0.63 -7.08
C LEU A 178 -10.23 -1.37 -7.83
N SER A 179 -10.53 -1.84 -9.03
CA SER A 179 -9.55 -2.41 -9.94
C SER A 179 -9.85 -1.96 -11.37
N LEU A 180 -8.83 -1.48 -12.07
CA LEU A 180 -8.94 -0.93 -13.43
C LEU A 180 -8.09 -1.77 -14.38
N ALA A 181 -8.65 -2.11 -15.54
CA ALA A 181 -7.93 -2.81 -16.60
C ALA A 181 -8.39 -2.38 -17.99
N GLU A 182 -7.50 -2.51 -18.97
CA GLU A 182 -7.83 -2.39 -20.38
C GLU A 182 -8.50 -3.69 -20.88
N LEU A 183 -9.56 -3.56 -21.68
CA LEU A 183 -10.31 -4.71 -22.19
C LEU A 183 -9.53 -5.44 -23.29
N PRO A 184 -9.58 -6.80 -23.33
CA PRO A 184 -8.86 -7.55 -24.34
C PRO A 184 -9.36 -7.22 -25.75
N GLN A 185 -8.41 -7.12 -26.68
CA GLN A 185 -8.57 -6.72 -28.09
C GLN A 185 -9.31 -5.38 -28.33
N ASN A 186 -9.42 -4.51 -27.31
CA ASN A 186 -10.18 -3.27 -27.41
C ASN A 186 -9.38 -2.10 -26.83
N PRO A 187 -8.27 -1.72 -27.49
CA PRO A 187 -7.33 -0.75 -26.96
C PRO A 187 -8.01 0.60 -26.71
N GLY A 188 -7.69 1.22 -25.57
CA GLY A 188 -8.29 2.48 -25.12
C GLY A 188 -9.67 2.35 -24.46
N ARG A 189 -10.23 1.14 -24.36
CA ARG A 189 -11.42 0.85 -23.55
C ARG A 189 -11.04 0.11 -22.27
N PHE A 190 -11.63 0.57 -21.18
CA PHE A 190 -11.31 0.11 -19.85
C PHE A 190 -12.52 -0.45 -19.15
N THR A 191 -12.27 -1.42 -18.28
CA THR A 191 -13.23 -1.94 -17.32
C THR A 191 -12.79 -1.57 -15.91
N LEU A 192 -13.73 -1.08 -15.12
CA LEU A 192 -13.56 -0.71 -13.72
C LEU A 192 -14.44 -1.62 -12.87
N ALA A 193 -13.80 -2.43 -12.03
CA ALA A 193 -14.47 -3.24 -11.02
C ALA A 193 -14.51 -2.49 -9.69
N MET A 194 -15.70 -2.48 -9.08
CA MET A 194 -15.94 -1.82 -7.80
C MET A 194 -16.46 -2.82 -6.77
N GLY A 195 -15.90 -2.74 -5.56
CA GLY A 195 -16.34 -3.52 -4.41
C GLY A 195 -16.52 -2.62 -3.19
N GLY A 196 -17.55 -2.90 -2.40
CA GLY A 196 -17.91 -2.11 -1.22
C GLY A 196 -18.37 -2.97 -0.06
N LEU A 197 -19.22 -2.37 0.78
CA LEU A 197 -19.93 -3.07 1.86
C LEU A 197 -21.11 -3.91 1.34
N ASP A 198 -21.24 -4.06 0.02
CA ASP A 198 -22.14 -5.00 -0.62
C ASP A 198 -21.40 -6.31 -0.94
N LYS A 199 -22.19 -7.36 -1.17
CA LYS A 199 -21.69 -8.69 -1.53
C LYS A 199 -21.54 -8.90 -3.03
N LYS A 200 -21.54 -7.80 -3.79
CA LYS A 200 -21.56 -7.79 -5.25
C LYS A 200 -20.39 -6.99 -5.77
N ILE A 201 -19.85 -7.40 -6.90
CA ILE A 201 -18.85 -6.62 -7.63
C ILE A 201 -19.58 -5.95 -8.78
N LYS A 202 -19.48 -4.62 -8.89
CA LYS A 202 -20.09 -3.87 -9.99
C LYS A 202 -19.03 -3.61 -11.06
N LEU A 203 -19.34 -3.95 -12.31
CA LEU A 203 -18.48 -3.66 -13.45
C LEU A 203 -19.02 -2.46 -14.23
N TYR A 204 -18.10 -1.57 -14.57
CA TYR A 204 -18.34 -0.41 -15.43
C TYR A 204 -17.35 -0.46 -16.59
N CYS A 205 -17.76 0.01 -17.76
CA CYS A 205 -16.88 0.14 -18.92
C CYS A 205 -16.91 1.56 -19.48
N GLY A 206 -15.77 2.04 -19.93
CA GLY A 206 -15.61 3.39 -20.47
C GLY A 206 -14.38 3.50 -21.38
N GLU A 207 -14.26 4.64 -22.04
CA GLU A 207 -13.04 5.02 -22.77
C GLU A 207 -12.16 5.90 -21.88
N ARG A 208 -10.88 6.05 -22.23
CA ARG A 208 -9.94 6.88 -21.46
C ARG A 208 -10.49 8.26 -21.13
N THR A 209 -11.09 8.94 -22.10
CA THR A 209 -11.63 10.31 -21.96
C THR A 209 -13.16 10.33 -21.92
N GLY A 210 -13.79 9.17 -21.74
CA GLY A 210 -15.24 8.99 -21.79
C GLY A 210 -15.86 8.79 -20.41
N LYS A 211 -17.20 8.65 -20.41
CA LYS A 211 -17.95 8.24 -19.22
C LYS A 211 -17.94 6.74 -19.06
N PHE A 212 -18.06 6.29 -17.81
CA PHE A 212 -18.14 4.89 -17.44
C PHE A 212 -19.60 4.49 -17.25
N THR A 213 -20.06 3.52 -18.03
CA THR A 213 -21.42 2.98 -17.94
C THR A 213 -21.41 1.66 -17.18
N SER A 214 -22.39 1.46 -16.30
CA SER A 214 -22.57 0.17 -15.63
C SER A 214 -22.93 -0.90 -16.65
N VAL A 215 -22.21 -2.03 -16.64
CA VAL A 215 -22.40 -3.11 -17.61
C VAL A 215 -22.97 -4.38 -16.98
N CYS A 216 -22.47 -4.79 -15.81
CA CYS A 216 -23.02 -5.96 -15.11
C CYS A 216 -22.65 -5.98 -13.61
N GLU A 217 -23.31 -6.89 -12.87
CA GLU A 217 -22.99 -7.21 -11.49
C GLU A 217 -22.52 -8.67 -11.38
N LEU A 218 -21.40 -8.91 -10.70
CA LEU A 218 -20.93 -10.25 -10.36
C LEU A 218 -21.43 -10.62 -8.97
N LYS A 219 -22.14 -11.75 -8.89
CA LYS A 219 -22.75 -12.26 -7.66
C LYS A 219 -22.10 -13.57 -7.28
N GLY A 220 -21.76 -13.74 -6.00
CA GLY A 220 -21.20 -14.99 -5.50
C GLY A 220 -20.68 -14.88 -4.07
N HIS A 221 -20.10 -13.74 -3.71
CA HIS A 221 -19.72 -13.48 -2.32
C HIS A 221 -20.96 -13.37 -1.42
N THR A 222 -20.79 -13.74 -0.16
CA THR A 222 -21.87 -13.71 0.86
C THR A 222 -21.72 -12.56 1.84
N ASP A 223 -20.59 -11.86 1.82
CA ASP A 223 -20.25 -10.71 2.66
C ASP A 223 -19.46 -9.65 1.86
N TRP A 224 -18.95 -8.61 2.53
CA TRP A 224 -18.30 -7.44 1.93
C TRP A 224 -17.10 -7.79 1.05
N ILE A 225 -17.05 -7.18 -0.13
CA ILE A 225 -15.86 -7.25 -0.99
C ILE A 225 -14.75 -6.42 -0.35
N ARG A 226 -13.56 -7.00 -0.20
CA ARG A 226 -12.42 -6.35 0.45
C ARG A 226 -11.32 -5.93 -0.50
N SER A 227 -11.05 -6.73 -1.52
CA SER A 227 -10.04 -6.42 -2.53
C SER A 227 -10.40 -6.99 -3.89
N LEU A 228 -9.97 -6.29 -4.93
CA LEU A 228 -10.16 -6.61 -6.34
C LEU A 228 -8.85 -6.38 -7.06
N ASP A 229 -8.48 -7.29 -7.95
CA ASP A 229 -7.32 -7.10 -8.80
C ASP A 229 -7.47 -7.78 -10.16
N PHE A 230 -7.33 -6.99 -11.24
CA PHE A 230 -7.38 -7.51 -12.60
C PHE A 230 -6.01 -8.04 -13.02
N SER A 231 -5.97 -9.17 -13.70
CA SER A 231 -4.78 -9.64 -14.40
C SER A 231 -4.49 -8.75 -15.60
N LEU A 232 -3.25 -8.77 -16.05
CA LEU A 232 -2.88 -8.26 -17.36
C LEU A 232 -3.23 -9.30 -18.44
N PRO A 233 -3.42 -8.87 -19.70
CA PRO A 233 -3.60 -9.79 -20.81
C PRO A 233 -2.34 -10.65 -20.98
N LEU A 234 -2.48 -11.93 -20.66
CA LEU A 234 -1.43 -12.97 -20.69
C LEU A 234 -0.92 -13.23 -22.12
N HIS A 235 0.05 -12.49 -22.64
CA HIS A 235 0.62 -12.83 -23.95
C HIS A 235 1.24 -14.24 -23.90
N SER A 236 0.50 -15.25 -24.38
CA SER A 236 1.06 -16.53 -24.80
C SER A 236 1.50 -16.34 -26.24
N THR A 237 2.70 -16.82 -26.55
CA THR A 237 3.59 -16.29 -27.58
C THR A 237 3.13 -16.27 -29.04
N ASP A 238 1.89 -16.63 -29.40
CA ASP A 238 1.44 -16.58 -30.81
C ASP A 238 -0.04 -16.20 -31.04
N GLU A 239 -0.85 -15.92 -30.00
CA GLU A 239 -2.26 -15.49 -30.18
C GLU A 239 -2.62 -14.25 -29.34
N PRO A 240 -3.42 -13.32 -29.89
CA PRO A 240 -3.94 -12.20 -29.12
C PRO A 240 -4.75 -12.73 -27.93
N THR A 241 -4.56 -12.14 -26.76
CA THR A 241 -5.31 -12.56 -25.59
C THR A 241 -6.75 -12.09 -25.66
N ASN A 242 -7.65 -13.07 -25.68
CA ASN A 242 -9.08 -12.81 -25.69
C ASN A 242 -9.66 -12.71 -24.28
N SER A 243 -8.84 -12.86 -23.24
CA SER A 243 -9.32 -12.88 -21.88
C SER A 243 -8.40 -12.20 -20.88
N ILE A 244 -9.01 -11.63 -19.85
CA ILE A 244 -8.37 -11.18 -18.62
C ILE A 244 -9.11 -11.82 -17.44
N MET A 245 -8.46 -11.93 -16.29
CA MET A 245 -9.07 -12.44 -15.07
C MET A 245 -9.21 -11.34 -14.03
N LEU A 246 -10.23 -11.41 -13.19
CA LEU A 246 -10.39 -10.61 -12.00
C LEU A 246 -10.30 -11.54 -10.81
N VAL A 247 -9.46 -11.22 -9.83
CA VAL A 247 -9.53 -11.88 -8.52
C VAL A 247 -10.26 -10.96 -7.55
N SER A 248 -11.10 -11.55 -6.71
CA SER A 248 -11.80 -10.83 -5.63
C SER A 248 -11.65 -11.56 -4.30
N SER A 249 -11.49 -10.80 -3.22
CA SER A 249 -11.52 -11.32 -1.86
C SER A 249 -12.64 -10.68 -1.05
N SER A 250 -13.08 -11.38 0.00
CA SER A 250 -14.23 -10.96 0.78
C SER A 250 -14.08 -11.32 2.26
N GLN A 251 -14.90 -10.64 3.05
CA GLN A 251 -15.12 -10.92 4.45
C GLN A 251 -15.73 -12.31 4.69
N ASP A 252 -16.29 -12.94 3.66
CA ASP A 252 -16.78 -14.32 3.68
C ASP A 252 -15.67 -15.39 3.68
N LYS A 253 -14.39 -14.97 3.76
CA LYS A 253 -13.19 -15.81 3.80
C LYS A 253 -12.84 -16.48 2.47
N VAL A 254 -13.57 -16.17 1.40
CA VAL A 254 -13.42 -16.79 0.09
C VAL A 254 -12.72 -15.85 -0.87
N ILE A 255 -11.90 -16.42 -1.75
CA ILE A 255 -11.35 -15.74 -2.92
C ILE A 255 -12.03 -16.29 -4.17
N ARG A 256 -12.45 -15.43 -5.09
CA ARG A 256 -13.05 -15.85 -6.37
C ARG A 256 -12.22 -15.35 -7.53
N ILE A 257 -12.04 -16.21 -8.53
CA ILE A 257 -11.42 -15.87 -9.81
C ILE A 257 -12.52 -15.83 -10.85
N TRP A 258 -12.66 -14.67 -11.49
CA TRP A 258 -13.62 -14.41 -12.56
C TRP A 258 -12.86 -14.29 -13.87
N LYS A 259 -13.33 -14.95 -14.91
CA LYS A 259 -12.72 -14.90 -16.24
C LYS A 259 -13.59 -14.06 -17.16
N LEU A 260 -13.03 -12.98 -17.68
CA LEU A 260 -13.65 -12.12 -18.67
C LEU A 260 -13.11 -12.53 -20.05
N VAL A 261 -13.98 -13.00 -20.94
CA VAL A 261 -13.62 -13.49 -22.28
C VAL A 261 -14.35 -12.67 -23.35
N LEU A 262 -13.62 -12.24 -24.37
CA LEU A 262 -14.15 -11.70 -25.61
C LEU A 262 -14.86 -12.81 -26.39
N VAL A 263 -16.14 -12.64 -26.66
CA VAL A 263 -16.95 -13.66 -27.35
C VAL A 263 -17.22 -13.31 -28.81
N GLY A 264 -17.08 -12.03 -29.19
CA GLY A 264 -17.22 -11.59 -30.57
C GLY A 264 -17.62 -10.13 -30.68
N ASP A 265 -18.12 -9.76 -31.85
CA ASP A 265 -18.65 -8.43 -32.12
C ASP A 265 -20.06 -8.28 -31.54
N VAL A 266 -20.44 -7.02 -31.24
CA VAL A 266 -21.79 -6.72 -30.78
C VAL A 266 -22.83 -7.25 -31.77
N GLY A 267 -23.75 -8.08 -31.26
CA GLY A 267 -24.82 -8.70 -32.05
C GLY A 267 -24.44 -10.03 -32.72
N SER A 268 -23.18 -10.46 -32.68
CA SER A 268 -22.78 -11.79 -33.18
C SER A 268 -23.09 -12.91 -32.17
N TRP A 269 -23.18 -12.57 -30.88
CA TRP A 269 -23.42 -13.53 -29.81
C TRP A 269 -24.89 -13.92 -29.69
N GLN A 270 -25.17 -15.23 -29.71
CA GLN A 270 -26.49 -15.78 -29.46
C GLN A 270 -26.51 -16.62 -28.18
N ARG A 271 -27.32 -16.21 -27.20
CA ARG A 271 -27.49 -16.96 -25.96
C ARG A 271 -28.25 -18.26 -26.19
N LYS A 272 -27.56 -19.40 -26.13
CA LYS A 272 -28.23 -20.70 -26.00
C LYS A 272 -28.54 -20.94 -24.52
N ILE A 273 -29.80 -20.72 -24.12
CA ILE A 273 -30.22 -20.93 -22.73
C ILE A 273 -30.15 -22.44 -22.44
N THR A 274 -29.14 -22.82 -21.67
CA THR A 274 -28.91 -24.19 -21.16
C THR A 274 -28.67 -24.14 -19.66
N LEU A 275 -28.66 -25.28 -18.97
CA LEU A 275 -28.31 -25.32 -17.54
C LEU A 275 -26.88 -24.79 -17.28
N ALA A 276 -25.96 -24.95 -18.25
CA ALA A 276 -24.60 -24.41 -18.21
C ALA A 276 -24.55 -22.87 -18.25
N SER A 277 -25.61 -22.21 -18.74
CA SER A 277 -25.68 -20.74 -18.80
C SER A 277 -25.67 -20.05 -17.42
N TYR A 278 -25.92 -20.79 -16.34
CA TYR A 278 -25.75 -20.30 -14.96
C TYR A 278 -24.29 -20.22 -14.51
N ILE A 279 -23.42 -21.08 -15.05
CA ILE A 279 -21.98 -21.14 -14.76
C ILE A 279 -21.25 -20.06 -15.57
N GLU A 280 -21.75 -19.86 -16.79
CA GLU A 280 -21.27 -18.92 -17.81
C GLU A 280 -21.41 -17.42 -17.46
N GLY A 281 -22.20 -17.10 -16.42
CA GLY A 281 -22.34 -15.75 -15.86
C GLY A 281 -22.88 -14.67 -16.82
N PRO A 282 -22.74 -13.37 -16.48
CA PRO A 282 -23.31 -12.28 -17.28
C PRO A 282 -22.50 -11.99 -18.55
N VAL A 283 -23.20 -11.52 -19.58
CA VAL A 283 -22.65 -11.05 -20.86
C VAL A 283 -22.98 -9.57 -21.01
N PHE A 284 -22.03 -8.78 -21.51
CA PHE A 284 -22.21 -7.35 -21.72
C PHE A 284 -21.45 -6.86 -22.96
N ASP A 285 -21.93 -5.75 -23.52
CA ASP A 285 -21.32 -5.09 -24.66
C ASP A 285 -20.44 -3.93 -24.21
N SER A 286 -19.28 -3.76 -24.85
CA SER A 286 -18.41 -2.60 -24.65
C SER A 286 -17.81 -2.13 -25.97
N GLY A 287 -18.39 -1.07 -26.53
CA GLY A 287 -17.99 -0.54 -27.83
C GLY A 287 -18.40 -1.48 -28.96
N ARG A 288 -17.41 -2.06 -29.64
CA ARG A 288 -17.62 -2.96 -30.79
C ARG A 288 -17.70 -4.43 -30.41
N PHE A 289 -17.34 -4.77 -29.18
CA PHE A 289 -17.16 -6.15 -28.75
C PHE A 289 -18.10 -6.53 -27.60
N THR A 290 -18.45 -7.82 -27.55
CA THR A 290 -19.22 -8.45 -26.49
C THR A 290 -18.32 -9.33 -25.64
N TYR A 291 -18.44 -9.19 -24.32
CA TYR A 291 -17.67 -9.93 -23.35
C TYR A 291 -18.56 -10.75 -22.41
N GLN A 292 -18.06 -11.91 -22.00
CA GLN A 292 -18.71 -12.80 -21.05
C GLN A 292 -17.85 -12.95 -19.80
N VAL A 293 -18.48 -12.88 -18.63
CA VAL A 293 -17.81 -13.13 -17.35
C VAL A 293 -18.32 -14.42 -16.75
N SER A 294 -17.43 -15.37 -16.50
CA SER A 294 -17.73 -16.61 -15.77
C SER A 294 -16.91 -16.71 -14.48
N VAL A 295 -17.36 -17.56 -13.55
CA VAL A 295 -16.54 -17.94 -12.40
C VAL A 295 -15.57 -19.03 -12.87
N GLU A 296 -14.27 -18.77 -12.82
CA GLU A 296 -13.23 -19.75 -13.16
C GLU A 296 -12.95 -20.66 -11.96
N SER A 297 -12.79 -20.09 -10.77
CA SER A 297 -12.39 -20.84 -9.58
C SER A 297 -12.80 -20.13 -8.29
N VAL A 298 -12.94 -20.91 -7.22
CA VAL A 298 -13.22 -20.45 -5.87
C VAL A 298 -12.15 -21.03 -4.97
N LEU A 299 -11.35 -20.16 -4.34
CA LEU A 299 -10.26 -20.56 -3.46
C LEU A 299 -10.71 -20.43 -2.01
N ILE A 300 -10.52 -21.51 -1.25
CA ILE A 300 -10.89 -21.63 0.16
C ILE A 300 -9.66 -22.14 0.91
N GLY A 301 -9.29 -21.46 1.99
CA GLY A 301 -8.19 -21.89 2.85
C GLY A 301 -7.84 -20.90 3.95
N HIS A 302 -8.23 -19.63 3.83
CA HIS A 302 -8.16 -18.68 4.94
C HIS A 302 -9.24 -18.96 5.99
N GLU A 303 -8.90 -18.75 7.26
CA GLU A 303 -9.79 -19.03 8.41
C GLU A 303 -10.53 -17.77 8.88
N ASP A 304 -10.21 -16.60 8.32
CA ASP A 304 -10.82 -15.32 8.64
C ASP A 304 -10.89 -14.41 7.40
N TRP A 305 -11.29 -13.16 7.57
CA TRP A 305 -11.54 -12.20 6.49
C TRP A 305 -10.31 -12.01 5.60
N VAL A 306 -10.49 -12.14 4.29
CA VAL A 306 -9.42 -11.95 3.32
C VAL A 306 -9.41 -10.49 2.87
N TYR A 307 -8.49 -9.70 3.42
CA TYR A 307 -8.46 -8.26 3.20
C TYR A 307 -7.86 -7.84 1.86
N SER A 308 -6.88 -8.58 1.34
CA SER A 308 -6.23 -8.23 0.06
C SER A 308 -6.02 -9.44 -0.83
N VAL A 309 -6.13 -9.21 -2.14
CA VAL A 309 -5.67 -10.11 -3.20
C VAL A 309 -4.91 -9.33 -4.27
N GLU A 310 -3.81 -9.88 -4.77
CA GLU A 310 -3.00 -9.27 -5.84
C GLU A 310 -2.43 -10.35 -6.76
N TRP A 311 -2.57 -10.18 -8.08
CA TRP A 311 -1.87 -11.01 -9.05
C TRP A 311 -0.36 -10.73 -9.00
N GLN A 312 0.44 -11.78 -9.06
CA GLN A 312 1.89 -11.65 -9.16
C GLN A 312 2.25 -10.80 -10.41
N PRO A 313 3.16 -9.82 -10.28
CA PRO A 313 3.62 -9.00 -11.40
C PRO A 313 4.24 -9.86 -12.52
N PRO A 314 4.24 -9.37 -13.76
CA PRO A 314 4.86 -10.09 -14.87
C PRO A 314 6.35 -10.33 -14.67
N VAL A 315 6.76 -11.56 -14.96
CA VAL A 315 8.16 -11.99 -15.03
C VAL A 315 8.45 -12.29 -16.50
N ASP A 316 9.50 -11.70 -17.06
CA ASP A 316 9.86 -11.86 -18.48
C ASP A 316 8.70 -11.58 -19.46
N HIS A 317 7.97 -10.48 -19.23
CA HIS A 317 6.81 -10.04 -20.02
C HIS A 317 5.56 -10.95 -19.98
N HIS A 318 5.59 -12.00 -19.16
CA HIS A 318 4.45 -12.88 -18.97
C HIS A 318 3.95 -12.81 -17.53
N GLN A 319 2.64 -12.61 -17.34
CA GLN A 319 2.08 -12.66 -15.99
C GLN A 319 1.88 -14.11 -15.56
N PRO A 320 2.48 -14.56 -14.45
CA PRO A 320 2.22 -15.93 -13.98
C PRO A 320 0.80 -16.03 -13.41
N LEU A 321 0.18 -17.21 -13.55
CA LEU A 321 -1.07 -17.55 -12.86
C LEU A 321 -0.78 -17.79 -11.37
N SER A 322 -0.60 -16.70 -10.65
CA SER A 322 -0.16 -16.70 -9.27
C SER A 322 -0.79 -15.53 -8.55
N ILE A 323 -1.47 -15.82 -7.43
CA ILE A 323 -2.23 -14.84 -6.67
C ILE A 323 -1.68 -14.84 -5.25
N LEU A 324 -1.47 -13.66 -4.70
CA LEU A 324 -1.19 -13.46 -3.28
C LEU A 324 -2.47 -13.04 -2.57
N SER A 325 -2.72 -13.60 -1.40
CA SER A 325 -3.77 -13.14 -0.49
C SER A 325 -3.21 -12.86 0.90
N ALA A 326 -3.82 -11.91 1.62
CA ALA A 326 -3.53 -11.64 3.02
C ALA A 326 -4.83 -11.55 3.82
N SER A 327 -4.80 -12.07 5.04
CA SER A 327 -6.01 -12.30 5.84
C SER A 327 -5.85 -11.87 7.30
N MET A 328 -6.99 -11.64 7.94
CA MET A 328 -7.09 -11.39 9.38
C MET A 328 -6.66 -12.60 10.21
N ASP A 329 -6.58 -13.80 9.61
CA ASP A 329 -6.05 -15.02 10.24
C ASP A 329 -4.52 -15.02 10.45
N LYS A 330 -3.86 -13.89 10.16
CA LYS A 330 -2.41 -13.66 10.33
C LYS A 330 -1.54 -14.41 9.32
N THR A 331 -2.14 -14.88 8.22
CA THR A 331 -1.42 -15.56 7.14
C THR A 331 -1.51 -14.80 5.83
N MET A 332 -0.46 -14.97 5.03
CA MET A 332 -0.46 -14.70 3.60
C MET A 332 -0.32 -16.02 2.85
N MET A 333 -1.07 -16.15 1.76
CA MET A 333 -1.08 -17.36 0.95
C MET A 333 -0.75 -17.03 -0.51
N ILE A 334 0.05 -17.89 -1.15
CA ILE A 334 0.26 -17.83 -2.59
C ILE A 334 -0.48 -19.00 -3.23
N TRP A 335 -1.32 -18.68 -4.21
CA TRP A 335 -2.17 -19.63 -4.91
C TRP A 335 -1.70 -19.80 -6.34
N ARG A 336 -1.59 -21.05 -6.82
CA ARG A 336 -1.24 -21.37 -8.20
C ARG A 336 -2.03 -22.60 -8.69
N PRO A 337 -2.35 -22.69 -9.98
CA PRO A 337 -2.88 -23.91 -10.55
C PRO A 337 -1.78 -24.98 -10.55
N GLU A 338 -2.10 -26.16 -10.04
CA GLU A 338 -1.22 -27.31 -10.10
C GLU A 338 -0.97 -27.71 -11.57
N LYS A 339 0.31 -27.94 -11.94
CA LYS A 339 0.73 -28.16 -13.34
C LYS A 339 0.01 -29.29 -14.07
N LYS A 340 -0.45 -30.32 -13.35
CA LYS A 340 -1.09 -31.51 -13.94
C LYS A 340 -2.60 -31.38 -14.06
N THR A 341 -3.25 -30.84 -13.03
CA THR A 341 -4.72 -30.84 -12.92
C THR A 341 -5.33 -29.49 -13.27
N GLY A 342 -4.54 -28.41 -13.23
CA GLY A 342 -5.04 -27.04 -13.34
C GLY A 342 -5.79 -26.55 -12.10
N VAL A 343 -5.92 -27.39 -11.06
CA VAL A 343 -6.62 -27.05 -9.82
C VAL A 343 -5.78 -26.07 -9.02
N TRP A 344 -6.41 -24.97 -8.59
CA TRP A 344 -5.75 -23.99 -7.73
C TRP A 344 -5.46 -24.57 -6.35
N VAL A 345 -4.21 -24.47 -5.92
CA VAL A 345 -3.75 -24.91 -4.61
C VAL A 345 -2.96 -23.80 -3.93
N ASN A 346 -2.99 -23.80 -2.59
CA ASN A 346 -2.06 -23.02 -1.81
C ASN A 346 -0.67 -23.69 -1.93
N VAL A 347 0.29 -22.97 -2.48
CA VAL A 347 1.68 -23.44 -2.62
C VAL A 347 2.62 -22.84 -1.58
N VAL A 348 2.22 -21.74 -0.95
CA VAL A 348 2.97 -21.07 0.12
C VAL A 348 2.00 -20.52 1.15
N CYS A 349 2.34 -20.73 2.41
CA CYS A 349 1.72 -20.08 3.54
C CYS A 349 2.82 -19.49 4.42
N VAL A 350 2.81 -18.16 4.59
CA VAL A 350 3.67 -17.45 5.54
C VAL A 350 2.81 -16.63 6.48
N GLY A 351 3.32 -16.30 7.66
CA GLY A 351 2.54 -15.53 8.62
C GLY A 351 3.21 -15.43 9.97
N GLU A 352 2.45 -14.98 10.94
CA GLU A 352 2.91 -14.84 12.32
C GLU A 352 2.30 -15.92 13.21
N LEU A 353 3.15 -16.61 13.99
CA LEU A 353 2.73 -17.61 14.96
C LEU A 353 2.40 -17.03 16.35
N SER A 354 2.50 -15.70 16.50
CA SER A 354 2.31 -15.01 17.78
C SER A 354 0.84 -14.92 18.18
N HIS A 355 0.57 -15.18 19.46
CA HIS A 355 -0.77 -15.02 20.04
C HIS A 355 -1.20 -13.54 20.16
N CYS A 356 -0.24 -12.61 20.27
CA CYS A 356 -0.51 -11.17 20.49
C CYS A 356 -0.66 -10.36 19.19
N ALA A 357 -0.32 -10.96 18.04
CA ALA A 357 -0.44 -10.29 16.76
C ALA A 357 -1.88 -10.33 16.24
N LEU A 358 -2.33 -9.20 15.69
CA LEU A 358 -3.57 -9.05 14.95
C LEU A 358 -3.24 -9.15 13.46
N GLY A 359 -4.12 -9.75 12.65
CA GLY A 359 -3.83 -10.19 11.28
C GLY A 359 -3.44 -9.10 10.28
N PHE A 360 -3.30 -9.50 9.02
CA PHE A 360 -2.80 -8.63 7.96
C PHE A 360 -3.93 -7.86 7.26
N TYR A 361 -3.71 -6.57 7.05
CA TYR A 361 -4.60 -5.72 6.27
C TYR A 361 -4.32 -5.81 4.77
N GLY A 362 -3.08 -6.05 4.37
CA GLY A 362 -2.76 -6.19 2.95
C GLY A 362 -1.42 -6.83 2.69
N GLY A 363 -1.35 -7.53 1.55
CA GLY A 363 -0.18 -8.18 1.00
C GLY A 363 0.15 -7.61 -0.38
N HIS A 364 1.44 -7.33 -0.62
CA HIS A 364 1.92 -6.73 -1.86
C HIS A 364 3.11 -7.50 -2.44
N TRP A 365 3.13 -7.64 -3.76
CA TRP A 365 4.29 -8.18 -4.47
C TRP A 365 5.35 -7.13 -4.71
N SER A 366 6.61 -7.54 -4.61
CA SER A 366 7.71 -6.75 -5.16
C SER A 366 7.62 -6.69 -6.68
N PRO A 367 8.16 -5.62 -7.31
CA PRO A 367 8.21 -5.47 -8.77
C PRO A 367 8.82 -6.65 -9.54
N ASP A 368 9.76 -7.37 -8.93
CA ASP A 368 10.41 -8.56 -9.49
C ASP A 368 9.67 -9.87 -9.19
N GLY A 369 8.60 -9.83 -8.40
CA GLY A 369 7.78 -10.98 -8.04
C GLY A 369 8.48 -12.00 -7.14
N VAL A 370 9.61 -11.65 -6.50
CA VAL A 370 10.37 -12.59 -5.63
C VAL A 370 10.24 -12.27 -4.14
N SER A 371 9.62 -11.15 -3.78
CA SER A 371 9.37 -10.76 -2.39
C SER A 371 7.91 -10.38 -2.19
N ILE A 372 7.41 -10.60 -0.98
CA ILE A 372 6.05 -10.26 -0.57
C ILE A 372 6.08 -9.48 0.74
N LEU A 373 5.29 -8.41 0.80
CA LEU A 373 5.22 -7.51 1.95
C LEU A 373 3.81 -7.57 2.53
N ALA A 374 3.68 -7.90 3.82
CA ALA A 374 2.47 -7.65 4.60
C ALA A 374 2.58 -6.35 5.37
N HIS A 375 1.43 -5.73 5.60
CA HIS A 375 1.24 -4.79 6.71
C HIS A 375 0.17 -5.31 7.68
N GLY A 376 0.55 -5.36 8.96
CA GLY A 376 -0.29 -5.87 10.05
C GLY A 376 -1.19 -4.82 10.65
N TYR A 377 -2.17 -5.27 11.42
CA TYR A 377 -3.09 -4.40 12.16
C TYR A 377 -2.38 -3.40 13.09
N GLY A 378 -1.24 -3.79 13.68
CA GLY A 378 -0.42 -2.92 14.53
C GLY A 378 0.45 -1.93 13.75
N GLY A 379 0.26 -1.80 12.43
CA GLY A 379 1.07 -0.97 11.54
C GLY A 379 2.50 -1.46 11.31
N SER A 380 2.81 -2.68 11.76
CA SER A 380 4.07 -3.36 11.48
C SER A 380 4.10 -3.85 10.04
N PHE A 381 5.29 -3.89 9.46
CA PHE A 381 5.55 -4.56 8.19
C PHE A 381 6.15 -5.94 8.43
N HIS A 382 5.93 -6.85 7.49
CA HIS A 382 6.63 -8.13 7.41
C HIS A 382 6.99 -8.39 5.97
N LEU A 383 8.25 -8.70 5.69
CA LEU A 383 8.76 -8.92 4.34
C LEU A 383 9.30 -10.34 4.27
N TRP A 384 8.87 -11.10 3.27
CA TRP A 384 9.46 -12.39 2.93
C TRP A 384 10.06 -12.31 1.54
N ARG A 385 11.19 -12.97 1.33
CA ARG A 385 11.84 -13.11 0.03
C ARG A 385 12.04 -14.59 -0.28
N ASN A 386 11.70 -14.99 -1.50
CA ASN A 386 12.05 -16.30 -2.00
C ASN A 386 13.55 -16.31 -2.33
N VAL A 387 14.32 -17.07 -1.56
CA VAL A 387 15.78 -17.20 -1.73
C VAL A 387 16.17 -18.43 -2.57
N SER A 388 15.19 -19.17 -3.09
CA SER A 388 15.48 -20.33 -3.90
C SER A 388 16.03 -19.96 -5.27
N SER A 389 17.10 -20.63 -5.67
CA SER A 389 17.67 -20.57 -7.02
C SER A 389 16.90 -21.43 -8.02
N SER A 390 16.04 -22.34 -7.57
CA SER A 390 15.29 -23.27 -8.41
C SER A 390 13.80 -22.94 -8.44
N LYS A 391 13.17 -23.08 -9.61
CA LYS A 391 11.71 -22.89 -9.79
C LYS A 391 10.87 -24.02 -9.18
N GLU A 392 11.50 -25.06 -8.63
CA GLU A 392 10.80 -26.26 -8.12
C GLU A 392 10.63 -26.26 -6.60
N PHE A 393 11.48 -25.53 -5.87
CA PHE A 393 11.38 -25.40 -4.42
C PHE A 393 11.29 -23.93 -4.09
N GLU A 394 10.24 -23.51 -3.39
CA GLU A 394 10.15 -22.15 -2.87
C GLU A 394 10.67 -22.12 -1.44
N ASN A 395 11.59 -21.19 -1.17
CA ASN A 395 12.18 -21.01 0.16
C ASN A 395 11.96 -19.56 0.57
N TRP A 396 10.84 -19.30 1.23
CA TRP A 396 10.46 -17.96 1.67
C TRP A 396 11.07 -17.66 3.04
N GLN A 397 11.96 -16.67 3.09
CA GLN A 397 12.66 -16.27 4.31
C GLN A 397 12.31 -14.84 4.70
N MET A 398 12.11 -14.62 6.01
CA MET A 398 11.86 -13.29 6.57
C MET A 398 13.06 -12.37 6.30
N GLN A 399 12.76 -11.14 5.93
CA GLN A 399 13.73 -10.08 5.68
C GLN A 399 13.56 -8.96 6.69
N LYS A 400 14.59 -8.11 6.79
CA LYS A 400 14.53 -6.91 7.62
C LYS A 400 13.50 -5.94 7.04
N VAL A 401 12.78 -5.29 7.94
CA VAL A 401 11.79 -4.27 7.65
C VAL A 401 12.00 -3.12 8.64
N PRO A 402 11.62 -1.89 8.28
CA PRO A 402 11.69 -0.77 9.20
C PRO A 402 10.80 -1.08 10.40
N SER A 403 11.35 -0.89 11.59
CA SER A 403 10.57 -0.93 12.82
C SER A 403 9.86 0.40 13.00
N GLY A 404 8.54 0.33 13.07
CA GLY A 404 7.68 1.44 13.39
C GLY A 404 6.33 0.86 13.78
N HIS A 405 5.94 1.03 15.03
CA HIS A 405 4.60 0.62 15.45
C HIS A 405 3.62 1.72 15.02
N PHE A 406 2.46 1.34 14.49
CA PHE A 406 1.34 2.25 14.51
C PHE A 406 0.97 2.47 15.97
N ALA A 407 0.98 3.72 16.39
CA ALA A 407 0.94 4.04 17.81
C ALA A 407 2.07 3.34 18.60
N ALA A 408 3.33 3.40 18.11
CA ALA A 408 4.49 3.09 18.96
C ALA A 408 4.36 3.77 20.32
N PHE A 409 3.91 5.02 20.22
CA PHE A 409 3.44 5.87 21.28
C PHE A 409 1.92 5.81 21.28
N GLY A 410 1.30 5.68 22.47
CA GLY A 410 -0.17 5.62 22.62
C GLY A 410 -0.89 6.90 22.19
N SER A 411 -0.16 7.94 21.78
CA SER A 411 -0.64 9.25 21.33
C SER A 411 0.46 10.01 20.56
N SER A 412 0.17 11.23 20.09
CA SER A 412 1.13 12.08 19.36
C SER A 412 2.39 12.35 20.18
N VAL A 413 3.57 12.31 19.55
CA VAL A 413 4.83 12.66 20.21
C VAL A 413 4.94 14.18 20.31
N THR A 414 4.96 14.69 21.53
CA THR A 414 4.95 16.13 21.83
C THR A 414 6.31 16.62 22.34
N ALA A 415 7.15 15.73 22.88
CA ALA A 415 8.48 16.07 23.37
C ALA A 415 9.48 14.94 23.11
N VAL A 416 10.72 15.30 22.77
CA VAL A 416 11.85 14.36 22.68
C VAL A 416 13.08 14.94 23.37
N ALA A 417 13.86 14.09 24.03
CA ALA A 417 15.15 14.45 24.59
C ALA A 417 16.14 13.33 24.38
N TRP A 418 17.36 13.66 23.96
CA TRP A 418 18.42 12.70 23.72
C TRP A 418 19.55 12.90 24.72
N THR A 419 20.05 11.82 25.31
CA THR A 419 21.21 11.84 26.22
C THR A 419 22.52 12.19 25.50
N GLY A 420 22.55 12.17 24.16
CA GLY A 420 23.76 12.18 23.35
C GLY A 420 24.29 10.78 23.07
N LEU A 421 25.38 10.70 22.32
CA LEU A 421 26.08 9.45 22.00
C LEU A 421 27.23 9.23 22.97
N ASP A 422 27.31 8.05 23.55
CA ASP A 422 28.58 7.56 24.07
C ASP A 422 29.54 7.36 22.89
N GLN A 423 30.67 8.05 22.92
CA GLN A 423 31.69 8.00 21.87
C GLN A 423 32.32 6.60 21.73
N LYS A 424 32.30 5.78 22.80
CA LYS A 424 32.86 4.42 22.78
C LYS A 424 31.92 3.41 22.14
N GLU A 425 30.67 3.39 22.58
CA GLU A 425 29.67 2.40 22.15
C GLU A 425 28.82 2.85 20.95
N LYS A 426 29.00 4.10 20.48
CA LYS A 426 28.15 4.79 19.48
C LYS A 426 26.67 4.56 19.76
N SER A 427 26.29 4.61 21.04
CA SER A 427 24.93 4.34 21.49
C SER A 427 24.43 5.46 22.40
N GLY A 428 23.12 5.66 22.46
CA GLY A 428 22.48 6.69 23.27
C GLY A 428 21.03 6.36 23.57
N CYS A 429 20.40 7.13 24.46
CA CYS A 429 19.02 6.92 24.87
C CYS A 429 18.17 8.15 24.50
N ILE A 430 17.06 7.92 23.82
CA ILE A 430 16.05 8.95 23.54
C ILE A 430 14.87 8.73 24.49
N ALA A 431 14.51 9.78 25.22
CA ALA A 431 13.21 9.88 25.89
C ALA A 431 12.20 10.52 24.94
N VAL A 432 11.00 9.94 24.90
CA VAL A 432 9.88 10.39 24.09
C VAL A 432 8.67 10.59 24.99
N GLY A 433 8.10 11.79 24.97
CA GLY A 433 6.92 12.19 25.72
C GLY A 433 5.76 12.42 24.77
N MET A 434 4.57 12.01 25.19
CA MET A 434 3.40 11.96 24.32
C MET A 434 2.24 12.85 24.82
N GLU A 435 1.29 13.14 23.93
CA GLU A 435 0.09 13.94 24.22
C GLU A 435 -0.84 13.30 25.27
N SER A 436 -0.79 11.97 25.42
CA SER A 436 -1.49 11.23 26.48
C SER A 436 -0.81 11.33 27.84
N GLY A 437 0.34 12.02 27.91
CA GLY A 437 1.15 12.16 29.12
C GLY A 437 2.14 11.03 29.40
N LEU A 438 2.09 9.95 28.61
CA LEU A 438 3.00 8.82 28.73
C LEU A 438 4.43 9.19 28.29
N ILE A 439 5.42 8.49 28.85
CA ILE A 439 6.83 8.65 28.50
C ILE A 439 7.46 7.27 28.24
N GLU A 440 8.24 7.18 27.16
CA GLU A 440 9.00 5.99 26.77
C GLU A 440 10.48 6.32 26.54
N LEU A 441 11.35 5.35 26.80
CA LEU A 441 12.78 5.41 26.55
C LEU A 441 13.18 4.43 25.46
N TRP A 442 14.01 4.89 24.52
CA TRP A 442 14.45 4.16 23.34
C TRP A 442 15.97 4.17 23.25
N ASN A 443 16.57 2.99 23.17
CA ASN A 443 17.99 2.83 22.92
C ASN A 443 18.28 2.98 21.43
N ILE A 444 19.22 3.86 21.09
CA ILE A 444 19.70 4.09 19.73
C ILE A 444 21.15 3.64 19.64
N LYS A 445 21.46 2.85 18.61
CA LYS A 445 22.82 2.51 18.24
C LYS A 445 23.10 3.02 16.84
N ILE A 446 24.21 3.74 16.68
CA ILE A 446 24.68 4.28 15.41
C ILE A 446 25.89 3.49 14.96
N LYS A 447 25.85 2.96 13.74
CA LYS A 447 26.98 2.32 13.08
C LYS A 447 27.38 3.18 11.90
N GLU A 448 28.68 3.38 11.74
CA GLU A 448 29.22 4.04 10.55
C GLU A 448 29.99 2.98 9.77
N THR A 449 29.61 2.79 8.51
CA THR A 449 30.31 1.91 7.57
C THR A 449 30.78 2.73 6.37
N GLU A 450 31.96 2.37 5.84
CA GLU A 450 32.56 3.08 4.70
C GLU A 450 31.71 2.95 3.41
N GLU A 451 30.90 1.89 3.29
CA GLU A 451 30.07 1.60 2.10
C GLU A 451 28.61 2.07 2.19
N GLU A 452 27.99 2.14 3.39
CA GLU A 452 26.56 2.49 3.56
C GLU A 452 26.32 3.81 4.32
N GLY A 453 27.38 4.46 4.80
CA GLY A 453 27.29 5.67 5.63
C GLY A 453 26.83 5.40 7.06
N THR A 454 26.30 6.44 7.72
CA THR A 454 25.80 6.37 9.11
C THR A 454 24.43 5.70 9.14
N THR A 455 24.32 4.51 9.75
CA THR A 455 23.08 3.79 9.99
C THR A 455 22.72 3.84 11.47
N ALA A 456 21.45 4.05 11.81
CA ALA A 456 21.00 4.02 13.20
C ALA A 456 19.86 3.02 13.40
N THR A 457 19.91 2.26 14.48
CA THR A 457 18.87 1.32 14.91
C THR A 457 18.30 1.78 16.25
N ALA A 458 16.97 1.80 16.39
CA ALA A 458 16.29 2.15 17.64
C ALA A 458 15.50 0.95 18.18
N ALA A 459 15.54 0.74 19.50
CA ALA A 459 14.78 -0.29 20.21
C ALA A 459 14.17 0.27 21.50
N LEU A 460 12.94 -0.10 21.82
CA LEU A 460 12.29 0.30 23.08
C LEU A 460 13.09 -0.28 24.26
N ALA A 461 13.55 0.59 25.15
CA ALA A 461 14.29 0.23 26.35
C ALA A 461 13.36 0.12 27.56
N LEU A 462 12.45 1.09 27.73
CA LEU A 462 11.53 1.14 28.86
C LEU A 462 10.29 1.95 28.52
N ARG A 463 9.11 1.43 28.88
CA ARG A 463 7.87 2.21 28.96
C ARG A 463 7.60 2.52 30.43
N LEU A 464 7.46 3.80 30.78
CA LEU A 464 7.08 4.15 32.15
C LEU A 464 5.64 3.72 32.43
N GLU A 465 5.40 3.25 33.65
CA GLU A 465 4.05 2.92 34.10
C GLU A 465 3.16 4.18 34.04
N PRO A 466 1.88 4.07 33.60
CA PRO A 466 1.00 5.22 33.46
C PRO A 466 0.86 6.07 34.74
N PHE A 467 0.90 5.44 35.92
CA PHE A 467 0.84 6.14 37.22
C PHE A 467 2.09 6.99 37.52
N MET A 468 3.21 6.70 36.87
CA MET A 468 4.44 7.50 36.98
C MET A 468 4.48 8.65 35.96
N CYS A 469 3.60 8.62 34.96
CA CYS A 469 3.56 9.54 33.83
C CYS A 469 2.65 10.76 34.09
N HIS A 470 2.62 11.70 33.14
CA HIS A 470 1.66 12.80 33.16
C HIS A 470 0.25 12.31 32.87
N VAL A 471 -0.74 13.01 33.43
CA VAL A 471 -2.18 12.74 33.16
C VAL A 471 -2.64 13.45 31.88
N SER A 472 -1.81 14.35 31.33
CA SER A 472 -2.05 15.11 30.09
C SER A 472 -0.72 15.36 29.35
N ALA A 473 -0.75 16.07 28.22
CA ALA A 473 0.36 16.13 27.24
C ALA A 473 1.72 16.49 27.86
N VAL A 474 2.76 15.74 27.47
CA VAL A 474 4.14 16.06 27.86
C VAL A 474 4.68 17.15 26.95
N ASN A 475 4.88 18.35 27.47
CA ASN A 475 5.31 19.50 26.66
C ASN A 475 6.83 19.59 26.48
N ARG A 476 7.60 19.04 27.41
CA ARG A 476 9.07 19.06 27.32
C ARG A 476 9.68 17.91 28.10
N LEU A 477 10.79 17.41 27.55
CA LEU A 477 11.70 16.50 28.19
C LEU A 477 13.10 17.10 28.18
N ALA A 478 13.87 16.89 29.25
CA ALA A 478 15.26 17.29 29.31
C ALA A 478 16.06 16.32 30.17
N TRP A 479 17.09 15.73 29.59
CA TRP A 479 18.09 14.97 30.33
C TRP A 479 18.98 15.91 31.13
N ARG A 480 19.37 15.49 32.32
CA ARG A 480 20.46 16.11 33.06
C ARG A 480 21.74 15.98 32.22
N PRO A 481 22.47 17.07 31.95
CA PRO A 481 23.80 16.98 31.34
C PRO A 481 24.69 16.13 32.24
N THR A 482 25.09 14.97 31.76
CA THR A 482 26.02 14.09 32.46
C THR A 482 27.44 14.49 32.10
N GLU A 483 28.22 14.92 33.09
CA GLU A 483 29.67 14.92 33.00
C GLU A 483 30.16 13.46 33.15
N SER A 484 31.16 13.08 32.36
CA SER A 484 31.65 11.71 32.15
C SER A 484 31.70 10.81 33.41
N ASN A 485 31.26 9.54 33.26
CA ASN A 485 31.31 8.42 34.22
C ASN A 485 30.17 8.23 35.25
N GLN A 486 28.96 8.74 35.03
CA GLN A 486 27.80 8.39 35.89
C GLN A 486 26.89 7.35 35.22
N SER A 487 26.61 6.24 35.92
CA SER A 487 25.65 5.20 35.51
C SER A 487 24.18 5.60 35.73
N LEU A 488 23.95 6.76 36.35
CA LEU A 488 22.63 7.29 36.68
C LEU A 488 22.25 8.37 35.68
N LEU A 489 21.27 8.08 34.82
CA LEU A 489 20.68 9.05 33.90
C LEU A 489 19.44 9.66 34.53
N ARG A 490 19.38 10.99 34.59
CA ARG A 490 18.24 11.71 35.16
C ARG A 490 17.46 12.46 34.09
N LEU A 491 16.16 12.23 34.01
CA LEU A 491 15.25 12.90 33.08
C LEU A 491 14.30 13.80 33.85
N THR A 492 14.07 14.99 33.33
CA THR A 492 12.99 15.88 33.79
C THR A 492 11.93 16.01 32.71
N SER A 493 10.67 16.11 33.15
CA SER A 493 9.50 16.22 32.28
C SER A 493 8.51 17.23 32.82
N CYS A 494 7.83 17.96 31.94
CA CYS A 494 6.72 18.83 32.30
C CYS A 494 5.57 18.65 31.32
N GLY A 495 4.33 18.86 31.76
CA GLY A 495 3.14 18.66 30.95
C GLY A 495 1.94 19.52 31.35
N ASP A 496 0.85 19.34 30.62
CA ASP A 496 -0.42 20.08 30.80
C ASP A 496 -1.16 19.77 32.10
N ASP A 497 -0.72 18.76 32.84
CA ASP A 497 -1.19 18.47 34.21
C ASP A 497 -0.61 19.44 35.27
N ASN A 498 0.07 20.52 34.83
CA ASN A 498 0.77 21.51 35.66
C ASN A 498 1.82 20.88 36.59
N CYS A 499 2.28 19.67 36.30
CA CYS A 499 3.30 18.97 37.08
C CYS A 499 4.65 19.00 36.38
N VAL A 500 5.72 18.91 37.19
CA VAL A 500 7.08 18.59 36.73
C VAL A 500 7.50 17.32 37.43
N ARG A 501 7.98 16.31 36.68
CA ARG A 501 8.47 15.05 37.24
C ARG A 501 9.96 14.87 36.92
N VAL A 502 10.67 14.25 37.87
CA VAL A 502 12.10 13.91 37.76
C VAL A 502 12.23 12.40 37.92
N PHE A 503 12.88 11.75 36.96
CA PHE A 503 13.09 10.30 36.92
C PHE A 503 14.58 10.00 36.97
N ASP A 504 14.94 9.00 37.75
CA ASP A 504 16.28 8.43 37.79
C ASP A 504 16.26 7.05 37.13
N PHE A 505 17.15 6.85 36.16
CA PHE A 505 17.30 5.61 35.40
C PHE A 505 18.69 5.04 35.63
N ASN A 506 18.75 3.77 36.02
CA ASN A 506 19.96 2.97 36.03
C ASN A 506 19.95 2.11 34.78
N PHE A 507 20.95 2.29 33.91
CA PHE A 507 21.16 1.47 32.71
C PHE A 507 22.30 0.49 32.91
#